data_AF-A0A9W8QKJ6-F1
#
_entry.id   AF-A0A9W8QKJ6-F1
#
_cell.length_a   1.000
_cell.length_b   1.000
_cell.length_c   1.000
_cell.angle_alpha   90.00
_cell.angle_beta   90.00
_cell.angle_gamma   90.00
#
_symmetry.space_group_name_H-M   'P 1'
#
loop_
_entity.id
_entity.type
_entity.pdbx_description
1 polymer ?
#
loop_
_entity_poly.entity_id
_entity_poly.type
_entity_poly.pdbx_seq_one_letter_code
_entity_poly.pdbx_strand_id
1 'polypeptide(L)'
;MAITPTQFAKKTAQSANWTEAKRRVLSSYREWLRGAPEVQTMYNMPMPISVIRNRMRQEFERNRFVSKLSAVDVLLFKSHAEYQEMMNFWKQTTHLHVWILAGPQLKEHTRANASPAVADQSIHETQKNKKHKL
;
A
#
# COMPACT_ATOMS: atom_id res chain seq x y z
N MET A 1 10.08 -5.29 33.13
CA MET A 1 10.76 -5.43 31.82
C MET A 1 10.29 -4.31 30.92
N ALA A 2 11.21 -3.57 30.30
CA ALA A 2 10.86 -2.52 29.33
C ALA A 2 10.82 -3.13 27.92
N ILE A 3 9.77 -2.83 27.15
CA ILE A 3 9.61 -3.32 25.78
C ILE A 3 10.37 -2.37 24.85
N THR A 4 11.44 -2.86 24.21
CA THR A 4 12.21 -2.07 23.24
C THR A 4 11.56 -2.10 21.85
N PRO A 5 11.60 -1.00 21.10
CA PRO A 5 11.01 -0.94 19.77
C PRO A 5 11.86 -1.64 18.71
N THR A 6 11.26 -1.95 17.56
CA THR A 6 11.95 -2.55 16.41
C THR A 6 12.86 -1.55 15.69
N GLN A 7 13.80 -2.05 14.86
CA GLN A 7 14.87 -1.27 14.23
C GLN A 7 14.39 -0.01 13.48
N PHE A 8 13.24 -0.08 12.81
CA PHE A 8 12.69 1.03 12.02
C PHE A 8 11.48 1.70 12.67
N ALA A 9 11.22 1.46 13.96
CA ALA A 9 10.12 2.05 14.74
C ALA A 9 10.11 3.59 14.66
N LYS A 10 8.94 4.16 14.30
CA LYS A 10 8.69 5.59 14.43
C LYS A 10 7.48 5.84 15.32
N LYS A 11 7.59 6.85 16.17
CA LYS A 11 6.46 7.33 16.97
C LYS A 11 5.40 7.93 16.05
N THR A 12 4.14 7.61 16.31
CA THR A 12 3.02 8.24 15.62
C THR A 12 2.92 9.70 16.06
N ALA A 13 2.74 10.58 15.08
CA ALA A 13 2.58 12.01 15.32
C ALA A 13 1.56 12.57 14.32
N GLN A 14 0.76 13.52 14.77
CA GLN A 14 -0.14 14.31 13.94
C GLN A 14 0.59 15.58 13.47
N SER A 15 0.38 15.96 12.23
CA SER A 15 0.92 17.19 11.69
C SER A 15 0.07 18.38 12.13
N ALA A 16 0.71 19.44 12.62
CA ALA A 16 0.00 20.67 12.98
C ALA A 16 -0.33 21.49 11.73
N ASN A 17 0.61 21.54 10.78
CA ASN A 17 0.57 22.41 9.61
C ASN A 17 0.90 21.64 8.32
N TRP A 18 0.41 22.12 7.18
CA TRP A 18 0.71 21.56 5.85
C TRP A 18 2.21 21.54 5.52
N THR A 19 2.97 22.54 5.96
CA THR A 19 4.43 22.59 5.76
C THR A 19 5.13 21.43 6.44
N GLU A 20 4.68 21.06 7.64
CA GLU A 20 5.22 19.92 8.38
C GLU A 20 4.83 18.60 7.70
N ALA A 21 3.56 18.45 7.31
CA ALA A 21 3.09 17.28 6.58
C ALA A 21 3.89 17.07 5.28
N LYS A 22 4.11 18.12 4.49
CA LYS A 22 4.93 18.08 3.27
C LYS A 22 6.35 17.62 3.56
N ARG A 23 6.98 18.13 4.63
CA ARG A 23 8.33 17.70 5.04
C ARG A 23 8.36 16.19 5.36
N ARG A 24 7.36 15.69 6.09
CA ARG A 24 7.24 14.27 6.47
C ARG A 24 7.00 13.38 5.25
N VAL A 25 6.13 13.79 4.32
CA VAL A 25 5.90 13.10 3.04
C VAL A 25 7.19 13.01 2.23
N LEU A 26 7.92 14.11 2.06
CA LEU A 26 9.18 14.10 1.31
C LEU A 26 10.26 13.27 1.99
N SER A 27 10.30 13.25 3.33
CA SER A 27 11.22 12.38 4.08
C SER A 27 10.90 10.91 3.84
N SER A 28 9.63 10.51 3.99
CA SER A 28 9.18 9.13 3.75
C SER A 28 9.44 8.71 2.29
N TYR A 29 9.15 9.57 1.32
CA TYR A 29 9.43 9.28 -0.09
C TYR A 29 10.93 9.02 -0.35
N ARG A 30 11.82 9.81 0.27
CA ARG A 30 13.27 9.61 0.15
C ARG A 30 13.75 8.32 0.80
N GLU A 31 13.19 7.95 1.95
CA GLU A 31 13.48 6.67 2.61
C GLU A 31 13.10 5.48 1.72
N TRP A 32 11.90 5.52 1.13
CA TRP A 32 11.46 4.51 0.16
C TRP A 32 12.40 4.37 -1.04
N LEU A 33 12.82 5.48 -1.64
CA LEU A 33 13.74 5.45 -2.79
C LEU A 33 15.12 4.88 -2.44
N ARG A 34 15.59 5.10 -1.21
CA ARG A 34 16.86 4.57 -0.69
C ARG A 34 16.77 3.09 -0.33
N GLY A 35 15.63 2.64 0.20
CA GLY A 35 15.38 1.24 0.54
C GLY A 35 15.08 0.34 -0.67
N ALA A 36 14.77 0.89 -1.84
CA ALA A 36 14.42 0.11 -3.02
C ALA A 36 15.48 -0.94 -3.46
N PRO A 37 16.80 -0.65 -3.49
CA PRO A 37 17.82 -1.65 -3.82
C PRO A 37 17.89 -2.77 -2.78
N GLU A 38 17.77 -2.43 -1.49
CA GLU A 38 17.80 -3.40 -0.38
C GLU A 38 16.64 -4.38 -0.50
N VAL A 39 15.43 -3.88 -0.78
CA VAL A 39 14.25 -4.70 -1.05
C VAL A 39 14.46 -5.62 -2.26
N GLN A 40 15.08 -5.14 -3.35
CA GLN A 40 15.34 -5.98 -4.53
C GLN A 40 16.24 -7.17 -4.16
N THR A 41 17.33 -6.92 -3.42
CA THR A 41 18.29 -7.93 -3.01
C THR A 41 17.69 -8.91 -1.99
N MET A 42 17.01 -8.41 -0.95
CA MET A 42 16.41 -9.26 0.08
C MET A 42 15.35 -10.20 -0.47
N TYR A 43 14.53 -9.73 -1.41
CA TYR A 43 13.44 -10.52 -2.00
C TYR A 43 13.81 -11.25 -3.30
N ASN A 44 15.07 -11.12 -3.74
CA ASN A 44 15.60 -11.67 -4.99
C ASN A 44 14.66 -11.45 -6.19
N MET A 45 14.23 -10.20 -6.38
CA MET A 45 13.22 -9.86 -7.40
C MET A 45 13.83 -9.82 -8.80
N PRO A 46 13.19 -10.43 -9.83
CA PRO A 46 13.71 -10.46 -11.20
C PRO A 46 13.56 -9.13 -11.96
N MET A 47 13.02 -8.09 -11.31
CA MET A 47 12.78 -6.78 -11.92
C MET A 47 13.88 -5.78 -11.59
N PRO A 48 14.16 -4.80 -12.48
CA PRO A 48 15.14 -3.77 -12.22
C PRO A 48 14.64 -2.77 -11.16
N ILE A 49 15.59 -2.18 -10.42
CA ILE A 49 15.33 -1.19 -9.35
C ILE A 49 14.51 0.01 -9.85
N SER A 50 14.66 0.39 -11.12
CA SER A 50 13.90 1.48 -11.75
C SER A 50 12.40 1.22 -11.73
N VAL A 51 11.95 -0.02 -11.98
CA VAL A 51 10.53 -0.39 -11.96
C VAL A 51 9.97 -0.27 -10.55
N ILE A 52 10.72 -0.73 -9.55
CA ILE A 52 10.35 -0.63 -8.13
C ILE A 52 10.19 0.85 -7.72
N ARG A 53 11.17 1.71 -8.06
CA ARG A 53 11.10 3.15 -7.77
C ARG A 53 9.97 3.86 -8.49
N ASN A 54 9.70 3.49 -9.73
CA ASN A 54 8.56 4.02 -10.49
C ASN A 54 7.23 3.62 -9.86
N ARG A 55 7.11 2.36 -9.38
CA ARG A 55 5.93 1.90 -8.65
C ARG A 55 5.71 2.67 -7.35
N MET A 56 6.79 2.90 -6.58
CA MET A 56 6.73 3.74 -5.38
C MET A 56 6.22 5.15 -5.74
N ARG A 57 6.77 5.78 -6.78
CA ARG A 57 6.29 7.10 -7.26
C ARG A 57 4.79 7.07 -7.59
N GLN A 58 4.30 6.05 -8.29
CA GLN A 58 2.88 5.93 -8.64
C GLN A 58 1.97 5.89 -7.40
N GLU A 59 2.35 5.16 -6.35
CA GLU A 59 1.54 5.11 -5.11
C GLU A 59 1.53 6.46 -4.37
N PHE A 60 2.62 7.23 -4.41
CA PHE A 60 2.65 8.59 -3.86
C PHE A 60 1.81 9.56 -4.70
N GLU A 61 1.90 9.52 -6.03
CA GLU A 61 1.09 10.35 -6.93
C GLU A 61 -0.40 10.01 -6.84
N ARG A 62 -0.76 8.74 -6.59
CA ARG A 62 -2.17 8.33 -6.38
C ARG A 62 -2.84 9.13 -5.26
N ASN A 63 -2.10 9.51 -4.23
CA ASN A 63 -2.60 10.23 -3.07
C ASN A 63 -2.26 11.72 -3.10
N ARG A 64 -1.93 12.29 -4.28
CA ARG A 64 -1.49 13.68 -4.41
C ARG A 64 -2.57 14.71 -4.06
N PHE A 65 -3.83 14.43 -4.37
CA PHE A 65 -4.94 15.39 -4.24
C PHE A 65 -5.74 15.24 -2.94
N VAL A 66 -5.14 14.68 -1.89
CA VAL A 66 -5.82 14.55 -0.59
C VAL A 66 -5.94 15.92 0.08
N SER A 67 -7.17 16.36 0.32
CA SER A 67 -7.48 17.69 0.88
C SER A 67 -7.45 17.77 2.40
N LYS A 68 -7.59 16.64 3.11
CA LYS A 68 -7.67 16.60 4.58
C LYS A 68 -6.32 16.26 5.20
N LEU A 69 -5.85 17.09 6.13
CA LEU A 69 -4.56 16.91 6.81
C LEU A 69 -4.51 15.59 7.62
N SER A 70 -5.57 15.26 8.35
CA SER A 70 -5.67 14.01 9.11
C SER A 70 -5.60 12.76 8.22
N ALA A 71 -6.12 12.82 6.99
CA ALA A 71 -6.02 11.72 6.04
C ALA A 71 -4.57 11.52 5.57
N VAL A 72 -3.81 12.61 5.39
CA VAL A 72 -2.37 12.53 5.05
C VAL A 72 -1.58 11.87 6.17
N ASP A 73 -1.86 12.20 7.43
CA ASP A 73 -1.18 11.56 8.57
C ASP A 73 -1.46 10.05 8.65
N VAL A 74 -2.70 9.62 8.38
CA VAL A 74 -3.03 8.19 8.30
C VAL A 74 -2.30 7.51 7.15
N LEU A 75 -2.19 8.16 5.99
CA LEU A 75 -1.45 7.61 4.84
C LEU A 75 0.05 7.53 5.11
N LEU A 76 0.63 8.52 5.79
CA LEU A 76 2.03 8.50 6.24
C LEU A 76 2.28 7.36 7.22
N PHE A 77 1.38 7.16 8.18
CA PHE A 77 1.47 6.06 9.12
C PHE A 77 1.43 4.70 8.42
N LYS A 78 0.46 4.50 7.51
CA LYS A 78 0.36 3.27 6.71
C LYS A 78 1.60 3.04 5.85
N SER A 79 2.12 4.08 5.20
CA SER A 79 3.34 4.00 4.40
C SER A 79 4.55 3.58 5.25
N HIS A 80 4.66 4.11 6.47
CA HIS A 80 5.75 3.75 7.37
C HIS A 80 5.61 2.31 7.90
N ALA A 81 4.40 1.86 8.23
CA ALA A 81 4.15 0.47 8.61
C ALA A 81 4.54 -0.51 7.50
N GLU A 82 4.13 -0.23 6.25
CA GLU A 82 4.51 -1.03 5.09
C GLU A 82 6.03 -1.06 4.88
N TYR A 83 6.72 0.08 5.07
CA TYR A 83 8.18 0.15 4.98
C TYR A 83 8.86 -0.75 6.02
N GLN A 84 8.39 -0.75 7.27
CA GLN A 84 8.91 -1.64 8.30
C GLN A 84 8.68 -3.11 7.99
N GLU A 85 7.47 -3.45 7.54
CA GLU A 85 7.11 -4.84 7.21
C GLU A 85 7.99 -5.36 6.05
N MET A 86 8.33 -4.49 5.09
CA MET A 86 9.22 -4.85 3.98
C MET A 86 10.69 -4.93 4.40
N MET A 87 11.17 -3.95 5.17
CA MET A 87 12.60 -3.89 5.49
C MET A 87 13.01 -4.88 6.59
N ASN A 88 12.09 -5.24 7.48
CA ASN A 88 12.31 -6.31 8.46
C ASN A 88 12.00 -7.71 7.90
N PHE A 89 11.69 -7.83 6.60
CA PHE A 89 11.34 -9.09 5.95
C PHE A 89 10.14 -9.81 6.60
N TRP A 90 9.14 -9.04 7.04
CA TRP A 90 7.88 -9.60 7.58
C TRP A 90 6.87 -9.92 6.47
N LYS A 91 6.97 -9.27 5.30
CA LYS A 91 6.17 -9.64 4.12
C LYS A 91 6.82 -10.75 3.32
N GLN A 92 5.99 -11.60 2.72
CA GLN A 92 6.40 -12.58 1.71
C GLN A 92 6.56 -11.95 0.31
N THR A 93 7.47 -12.51 -0.51
CA THR A 93 7.73 -12.12 -1.92
C THR A 93 6.46 -12.03 -2.79
N THR A 94 5.46 -12.86 -2.53
CA THR A 94 4.16 -12.84 -3.25
C THR A 94 3.43 -11.51 -3.09
N HIS A 95 3.45 -10.92 -1.88
CA HIS A 95 2.79 -9.64 -1.63
C HIS A 95 3.43 -8.51 -2.43
N LEU A 96 4.76 -8.52 -2.57
CA LEU A 96 5.47 -7.54 -3.38
C LEU A 96 5.23 -7.73 -4.87
N HIS A 97 5.23 -8.98 -5.35
CA HIS A 97 4.86 -9.26 -6.74
C HIS A 97 3.46 -8.75 -7.07
N VAL A 98 2.48 -9.04 -6.22
CA VAL A 98 1.12 -8.52 -6.40
C VAL A 98 1.14 -7.00 -6.36
N TRP A 99 1.80 -6.37 -5.39
CA TRP A 99 1.84 -4.90 -5.30
C TRP A 99 2.47 -4.21 -6.53
N ILE A 100 3.51 -4.82 -7.11
CA ILE A 100 4.19 -4.28 -8.30
C ILE A 100 3.37 -4.55 -9.57
N LEU A 101 2.89 -5.79 -9.77
CA LEU A 101 2.21 -6.23 -10.99
C LEU A 101 0.75 -5.75 -11.09
N ALA A 102 0.04 -5.69 -9.97
CA ALA A 102 -1.40 -5.42 -9.94
C ALA A 102 -1.78 -4.04 -10.49
N GLY A 103 -0.83 -3.10 -10.56
CA GLY A 103 -1.14 -1.72 -10.89
C GLY A 103 -2.27 -1.13 -10.01
N PRO A 104 -2.88 -0.02 -10.43
CA PRO A 104 -3.91 0.68 -9.67
C PRO A 104 -5.19 -0.14 -9.37
N GLN A 105 -5.43 -1.22 -10.13
CA GLN A 105 -6.76 -1.82 -10.34
C GLN A 105 -7.23 -2.75 -9.21
N LEU A 106 -6.34 -3.44 -8.49
CA LEU A 106 -6.80 -4.38 -7.46
C LEU A 106 -7.42 -3.71 -6.22
N LYS A 107 -6.94 -2.53 -5.82
CA LYS A 107 -7.53 -1.82 -4.66
C LYS A 107 -8.94 -1.32 -4.94
N GLU A 108 -9.33 -1.14 -6.21
CA GLU A 108 -10.68 -0.73 -6.59
C GLU A 108 -11.63 -1.92 -6.61
N HIS A 109 -11.20 -3.08 -7.12
CA HIS A 109 -11.99 -4.31 -7.06
C HIS A 109 -12.27 -4.78 -5.63
N THR A 110 -11.33 -4.69 -4.69
CA THR A 110 -11.63 -5.01 -3.28
C THR A 110 -12.60 -4.02 -2.64
N ARG A 111 -12.58 -2.73 -3.04
CA ARG A 111 -13.54 -1.72 -2.56
C ARG A 111 -14.92 -1.87 -3.18
N ALA A 112 -15.00 -2.23 -4.47
CA ALA A 112 -16.24 -2.50 -5.17
C ALA A 112 -16.92 -3.78 -4.65
N ASN A 113 -16.13 -4.81 -4.33
CA ASN A 113 -16.62 -6.09 -3.82
C ASN A 113 -16.87 -6.10 -2.29
N ALA A 114 -16.41 -5.07 -1.56
CA ALA A 114 -16.69 -4.90 -0.13
C ALA A 114 -18.05 -4.23 0.15
N SER A 115 -18.79 -3.82 -0.88
CA SER A 115 -20.20 -3.45 -0.73
C SER A 115 -21.06 -4.72 -0.69
N PRO A 116 -21.76 -5.01 0.41
CA PRO A 116 -22.58 -6.23 0.54
C PRO A 116 -23.69 -6.32 -0.51
N ALA A 117 -24.01 -5.23 -1.21
CA ALA A 117 -25.05 -5.18 -2.23
C ALA A 117 -24.69 -5.88 -3.56
N VAL A 118 -23.41 -6.05 -3.90
CA VAL A 118 -22.98 -6.64 -5.20
C VAL A 118 -22.91 -8.17 -5.14
N ALA A 119 -22.65 -8.74 -3.95
CA ALA A 119 -22.59 -10.19 -3.76
C ALA A 119 -23.94 -10.86 -4.02
N ASP A 120 -25.06 -10.26 -3.59
CA ASP A 120 -26.41 -10.80 -3.82
C ASP A 120 -26.81 -10.87 -5.31
N GLN A 121 -26.32 -9.94 -6.13
CA GLN A 121 -26.65 -9.89 -7.56
C GLN A 121 -25.99 -11.04 -8.34
N SER A 122 -24.74 -11.38 -8.01
CA SER A 122 -24.03 -12.50 -8.61
C SER A 122 -24.65 -13.87 -8.26
N ILE A 123 -25.19 -14.03 -7.05
CA ILE A 123 -25.86 -15.27 -6.63
C ILE A 123 -27.21 -15.42 -7.36
N HIS A 124 -27.97 -14.34 -7.52
CA HIS A 124 -29.23 -14.36 -8.26
C HIS A 124 -29.06 -14.65 -9.75
N GLU A 125 -28.02 -14.12 -10.41
CA GLU A 125 -27.73 -14.41 -11.82
C GLU A 125 -27.30 -15.86 -12.05
N THR A 126 -26.53 -16.43 -11.14
CA THR A 126 -26.09 -17.83 -11.24
C THR A 126 -27.25 -18.82 -11.07
N GLN A 127 -28.26 -18.46 -10.26
CA GLN A 127 -29.49 -19.24 -10.09
C GLN A 127 -30.45 -19.10 -11.29
N LYS A 128 -30.48 -17.94 -11.94
CA LYS A 128 -31.32 -17.70 -13.13
C LYS A 128 -30.81 -18.49 -14.35
N ASN A 129 -29.50 -18.59 -14.53
CA ASN A 129 -28.89 -19.35 -15.64
C ASN A 129 -28.98 -20.88 -15.47
N LYS A 130 -29.15 -21.39 -14.24
CA LYS A 130 -29.41 -22.83 -14.01
C LYS A 130 -30.85 -23.25 -14.32
N LYS A 131 -31.83 -22.33 -14.22
CA LYS A 131 -33.26 -22.61 -14.50
C LYS A 131 -33.63 -22.60 -15.99
N HIS A 132 -32.73 -22.21 -16.88
CA HIS A 132 -32.96 -22.23 -18.34
C HIS A 132 -32.20 -23.35 -19.07
N LYS A 133 -31.60 -24.28 -18.32
CA LYS A 133 -30.83 -25.41 -18.87
C LYS A 133 -31.40 -26.79 -18.51
N LEU A 134 -32.67 -26.85 -18.11
CA LEU A 134 -33.49 -28.06 -18.05
C LEU A 134 -34.71 -27.88 -18.95
#